data_AF-A0A3P6R7H0-F1
#
_entry.id   AF-A0A3P6R7H0-F1
#
_cell.length_a   1.000
_cell.length_b   1.000
_cell.length_c   1.000
_cell.angle_alpha   90.00
_cell.angle_beta   90.00
_cell.angle_gamma   90.00
#
_symmetry.space_group_name_H-M   'P 1'
#
loop_
_entity.id
_entity.type
_entity.pdbx_description
1 polymer ?
#
loop_
_entity_poly.entity_id
_entity_poly.type
_entity_poly.pdbx_seq_one_letter_code
_entity_poly.pdbx_strand_id
1 'polypeptide(L)'
;MGRVRTMTNEKGQNLQEAGPSTPVRISGWKEELPNPGEIILEVESMDRAHRAIKFRHEKEMAEKAEKDWKAIEGQRMEEREQYLKNRQKMLNSGYRYGSTLRRVVHKEHRLEKPAEDDFPKLRLMLRTDVEGTLEAILNVTETYTSEKCNFQVVEFGVGPPTNMDVEIAKETGAVIYLFNVQPPPAIRQQAEQEGVRIEQFNVIYRLVESLKNELSAQLPTVTEMELVGEGHVLKVSGQFLFLSSNIVFCWKICFFLPSSEK
;
A
#
# COMPACT_ATOMS: atom_id res chain seq x y z
N MET A 1 -10.67 -20.12 16.70
CA MET A 1 -11.38 -21.22 17.42
C MET A 1 -12.88 -20.96 17.47
N GLY A 2 -13.67 -22.04 17.58
CA GLY A 2 -15.11 -21.94 17.76
C GLY A 2 -15.65 -23.11 18.56
N ARG A 3 -16.84 -22.93 19.13
CA ARG A 3 -17.66 -24.04 19.61
C ARG A 3 -18.80 -24.19 18.62
N VAL A 4 -18.93 -25.38 18.03
CA VAL A 4 -20.01 -25.68 17.08
C VAL A 4 -21.36 -25.40 17.75
N ARG A 5 -22.12 -24.45 17.19
CA ARG A 5 -23.48 -24.11 17.64
C ARG A 5 -24.52 -24.81 16.80
N THR A 6 -24.38 -24.71 15.48
CA THR A 6 -25.23 -25.40 14.51
C THR A 6 -24.40 -25.91 13.35
N MET A 7 -24.84 -27.02 12.78
CA MET A 7 -24.32 -27.60 11.55
C MET A 7 -25.44 -27.59 10.52
N THR A 8 -25.15 -27.10 9.31
CA THR A 8 -26.15 -27.01 8.22
C THR A 8 -25.61 -27.62 6.93
N ASN A 9 -26.50 -28.27 6.19
CA ASN A 9 -26.25 -28.75 4.83
C ASN A 9 -26.33 -27.62 3.80
N GLU A 10 -25.92 -27.90 2.55
CA GLU A 10 -26.05 -27.00 1.41
C GLU A 10 -27.49 -26.48 1.19
N LYS A 11 -28.49 -27.30 1.53
CA LYS A 11 -29.92 -26.94 1.45
C LYS A 11 -30.42 -26.10 2.64
N GLY A 12 -29.54 -25.70 3.56
CA GLY A 12 -29.89 -24.94 4.77
C GLY A 12 -30.58 -25.76 5.86
N GLN A 13 -30.62 -27.08 5.75
CA GLN A 13 -31.20 -27.97 6.76
C GLN A 13 -30.19 -28.25 7.88
N ASN A 14 -30.66 -28.24 9.13
CA ASN A 14 -29.84 -28.55 10.29
C ASN A 14 -29.46 -30.04 10.32
N LEU A 15 -28.17 -30.31 10.52
CA LEU A 15 -27.61 -31.64 10.74
C LEU A 15 -27.33 -31.86 12.23
N GLN A 16 -27.59 -33.08 12.70
CA GLN A 16 -27.15 -33.51 14.04
C GLN A 16 -25.77 -34.18 13.99
N GLU A 17 -25.46 -34.87 12.90
CA GLU A 17 -24.21 -35.61 12.71
C GLU A 17 -23.71 -35.41 11.28
N ALA A 18 -22.38 -35.46 11.12
CA ALA A 18 -21.70 -35.32 9.84
C ALA A 18 -20.72 -36.49 9.66
N GLY A 19 -21.00 -37.36 8.68
CA GLY A 19 -20.10 -38.44 8.31
C GLY A 19 -18.88 -37.94 7.52
N PRO A 20 -17.88 -38.81 7.27
CA PRO A 20 -16.75 -38.46 6.41
C PRO A 20 -17.24 -38.04 5.02
N SER A 21 -16.56 -37.06 4.42
CA SER A 21 -16.88 -36.50 3.10
C SER A 21 -18.25 -35.79 2.99
N THR A 22 -18.93 -35.52 4.11
CA THR A 22 -20.16 -34.72 4.10
C THR A 22 -19.81 -33.23 4.20
N PRO A 23 -20.19 -32.38 3.23
CA PRO A 23 -19.98 -30.94 3.34
C PRO A 23 -20.91 -30.35 4.39
N VAL A 24 -20.35 -29.60 5.34
CA VAL A 24 -21.11 -28.98 6.43
C VAL A 24 -20.70 -27.54 6.63
N ARG A 25 -21.69 -26.66 6.78
CA ARG A 25 -21.48 -25.29 7.25
C ARG A 25 -21.62 -25.24 8.77
N ILE A 26 -20.52 -24.88 9.42
CA ILE A 26 -20.41 -24.80 10.89
C ILE A 26 -20.55 -23.35 11.33
N SER A 27 -21.42 -23.11 12.32
CA SER A 27 -21.52 -21.82 13.01
C SER A 27 -20.91 -21.87 14.42
N GLY A 28 -20.53 -20.72 14.96
CA GLY A 28 -20.03 -20.59 16.33
C GLY A 28 -18.52 -20.37 16.49
N TRP A 29 -17.86 -19.90 15.41
CA TRP A 29 -16.55 -19.27 15.49
C TRP A 29 -16.62 -18.00 16.35
N LYS A 30 -15.58 -17.73 17.15
CA LYS A 30 -15.57 -16.58 18.06
C LYS A 30 -15.18 -15.28 17.35
N GLU A 31 -13.89 -15.09 17.14
CA GLU A 31 -13.30 -13.80 16.74
C GLU A 31 -12.59 -13.93 15.41
N GLU A 32 -11.74 -14.94 15.26
CA GLU A 32 -11.03 -15.21 14.02
C GLU A 32 -11.72 -16.34 13.24
N LEU A 33 -12.02 -16.04 11.97
CA LEU A 33 -12.37 -17.03 10.97
C LEU A 33 -11.09 -17.82 10.60
N PRO A 34 -11.19 -19.14 10.40
CA PRO A 34 -10.06 -19.92 9.91
C PRO A 34 -9.82 -19.61 8.43
N ASN A 35 -8.54 -19.54 8.03
CA ASN A 35 -8.22 -19.31 6.63
C ASN A 35 -8.76 -20.46 5.75
N PRO A 36 -9.17 -20.19 4.51
CA PRO A 36 -9.65 -21.22 3.59
C PRO A 36 -8.58 -22.28 3.35
N GLY A 37 -8.98 -23.56 3.41
CA GLY A 37 -8.07 -24.69 3.18
C GLY A 37 -7.29 -25.14 4.42
N GLU A 38 -7.45 -24.48 5.57
CA GLU A 38 -6.87 -24.96 6.83
C GLU A 38 -7.56 -26.22 7.35
N ILE A 39 -6.76 -27.07 8.01
CA ILE A 39 -7.25 -28.29 8.64
C ILE A 39 -7.85 -27.93 10.00
N ILE A 40 -9.13 -28.23 10.16
CA ILE A 40 -9.84 -28.09 11.44
C ILE A 40 -9.60 -29.33 12.28
N LEU A 41 -9.14 -29.14 13.51
CA LEU A 41 -8.91 -30.21 14.47
C LEU A 41 -9.87 -30.07 15.65
N GLU A 42 -10.53 -31.17 16.00
CA GLU A 42 -11.33 -31.26 17.21
C GLU A 42 -10.44 -31.37 18.46
N VAL A 43 -10.89 -30.76 19.54
CA VAL A 43 -10.23 -30.82 20.85
C VAL A 43 -11.27 -31.07 21.94
N GLU A 44 -10.88 -31.83 22.96
CA GLU A 44 -11.77 -32.28 24.04
C GLU A 44 -12.35 -31.13 24.88
N SER A 45 -11.59 -30.04 25.06
CA SER A 45 -11.99 -28.91 25.92
C SER A 45 -11.53 -27.59 25.33
N MET A 46 -12.30 -26.54 25.61
CA MET A 46 -12.01 -25.17 25.21
C MET A 46 -10.65 -24.68 25.76
N ASP A 47 -10.23 -25.12 26.94
CA ASP A 47 -8.93 -24.74 27.52
C ASP A 47 -7.76 -25.35 26.74
N ARG A 48 -7.94 -26.56 26.21
CA ARG A 48 -6.96 -27.18 25.31
C ARG A 48 -6.89 -26.43 23.99
N ALA A 49 -8.03 -25.98 23.46
CA ALA A 49 -8.10 -25.13 22.26
C ALA A 49 -7.33 -23.82 22.45
N HIS A 50 -7.57 -23.11 23.56
CA HIS A 50 -6.88 -21.85 23.88
C HIS A 50 -5.37 -22.05 24.00
N ARG A 51 -4.91 -23.10 24.70
CA ARG A 51 -3.47 -23.41 24.80
C ARG A 51 -2.85 -23.69 23.43
N ALA A 52 -3.53 -24.45 22.58
CA ALA A 52 -3.05 -24.76 21.24
C ALA A 52 -2.95 -23.50 20.36
N ILE A 53 -3.94 -22.60 20.40
CA ILE A 53 -3.91 -21.33 19.66
C ILE A 53 -2.81 -20.43 20.17
N LYS A 54 -2.74 -20.24 21.50
CA LYS A 54 -1.70 -19.41 22.12
C LYS A 54 -0.31 -19.89 21.69
N PHE A 55 -0.08 -21.20 21.72
CA PHE A 55 1.18 -21.78 21.26
C PHE A 55 1.45 -21.53 19.77
N ARG A 56 0.43 -21.66 18.90
CA ARG A 56 0.58 -21.36 17.46
C ARG A 56 0.92 -19.90 17.23
N HIS A 57 0.22 -18.99 17.89
CA HIS A 57 0.43 -17.55 17.78
C HIS A 57 1.80 -17.14 18.32
N GLU A 58 2.22 -17.68 19.48
CA GLU A 58 3.57 -17.44 20.02
C GLU A 58 4.66 -17.95 19.07
N LYS A 59 4.46 -19.12 18.46
CA LYS A 59 5.38 -19.68 17.48
C LYS A 59 5.48 -18.80 16.23
N GLU A 60 4.35 -18.37 15.69
CA GLU A 60 4.29 -17.48 14.53
C GLU A 60 4.96 -16.12 14.81
N MET A 61 4.67 -15.52 15.97
CA MET A 61 5.28 -14.27 16.41
C MET A 61 6.79 -14.41 16.59
N ALA A 62 7.27 -15.55 17.12
CA ALA A 62 8.69 -15.83 17.25
C ALA A 62 9.37 -15.99 15.88
N GLU A 63 8.75 -16.72 14.93
CA GLU A 63 9.25 -16.87 13.56
C GLU A 63 9.31 -15.52 12.82
N LYS A 64 8.27 -14.67 12.97
CA LYS A 64 8.26 -13.32 12.42
C LYS A 64 9.34 -12.44 13.05
N ALA A 65 9.47 -12.46 14.38
CA ALA A 65 10.51 -11.71 15.08
C ALA A 65 11.93 -12.15 14.66
N GLU A 66 12.15 -13.43 14.37
CA GLU A 66 13.43 -13.91 13.87
C GLU A 66 13.72 -13.40 12.45
N LYS A 67 12.71 -13.39 11.55
CA LYS A 67 12.84 -12.82 10.20
C LYS A 67 13.14 -11.32 10.26
N ASP A 68 12.39 -10.59 11.07
CA ASP A 68 12.58 -9.16 11.29
C ASP A 68 13.98 -8.88 11.87
N TRP A 69 14.42 -9.68 12.84
CA TRP A 69 15.77 -9.58 13.41
C TRP A 69 16.85 -9.81 12.34
N LYS A 70 16.72 -10.81 11.47
CA LYS A 70 17.67 -11.06 10.37
C LYS A 70 17.70 -9.90 9.37
N ALA A 71 16.55 -9.34 9.02
CA ALA A 71 16.47 -8.19 8.11
C ALA A 71 17.15 -6.95 8.71
N ILE A 72 16.87 -6.66 9.99
CA ILE A 72 17.47 -5.56 10.74
C ILE A 72 18.99 -5.78 10.90
N GLU A 73 19.43 -7.00 11.21
CA GLU A 73 20.86 -7.32 11.37
C GLU A 73 21.61 -7.13 10.05
N GLY A 74 21.02 -7.52 8.91
CA GLY A 74 21.58 -7.22 7.59
C GLY A 74 21.80 -5.73 7.37
N GLN A 75 20.75 -4.92 7.58
CA GLN A 75 20.83 -3.45 7.47
C GLN A 75 21.89 -2.86 8.40
N ARG A 76 21.95 -3.31 9.67
CA ARG A 76 22.94 -2.86 10.65
C ARG A 76 24.38 -3.20 10.26
N MET A 77 24.59 -4.37 9.68
CA MET A 77 25.92 -4.80 9.22
C MET A 77 26.40 -3.95 8.04
N GLU A 78 25.52 -3.63 7.09
CA GLU A 78 25.82 -2.74 5.97
C GLU A 78 26.17 -1.33 6.45
N GLU A 79 25.36 -0.76 7.35
CA GLU A 79 25.64 0.51 8.01
C GLU A 79 27.01 0.49 8.72
N ARG A 80 27.31 -0.60 9.44
CA ARG A 80 28.58 -0.78 10.15
C ARG A 80 29.75 -0.89 9.19
N GLU A 81 29.61 -1.59 8.07
CA GLU A 81 30.67 -1.71 7.06
C GLU A 81 30.95 -0.35 6.39
N GLN A 82 29.90 0.40 6.04
CA GLN A 82 30.03 1.76 5.53
C GLN A 82 30.75 2.66 6.54
N TYR A 83 30.38 2.58 7.82
CA TYR A 83 31.05 3.30 8.90
C TYR A 83 32.54 2.96 8.99
N LEU A 84 32.90 1.67 8.94
CA LEU A 84 34.30 1.22 8.97
C LEU A 84 35.09 1.68 7.74
N LYS A 85 34.51 1.61 6.53
CA LYS A 85 35.12 2.13 5.29
C LYS A 85 35.38 3.63 5.37
N ASN A 86 34.39 4.40 5.83
CA ASN A 86 34.52 5.85 6.01
C ASN A 86 35.60 6.16 7.04
N ARG A 87 35.63 5.44 8.17
CA ARG A 87 36.67 5.55 9.18
C ARG A 87 38.06 5.24 8.62
N GLN A 88 38.21 4.17 7.83
CA GLN A 88 39.49 3.78 7.25
C GLN A 88 40.00 4.80 6.22
N LYS A 89 39.13 5.32 5.35
CA LYS A 89 39.46 6.42 4.43
C LYS A 89 40.00 7.64 5.19
N MET A 90 39.38 8.00 6.32
CA MET A 90 39.81 9.11 7.16
C MET A 90 41.20 8.87 7.77
N LEU A 91 41.48 7.66 8.27
CA LEU A 91 42.81 7.30 8.78
C LEU A 91 43.89 7.39 7.70
N ASN A 92 43.60 6.86 6.51
CA ASN A 92 44.53 6.87 5.37
C ASN A 92 44.82 8.29 4.85
N SER A 93 43.87 9.22 4.98
CA SER A 93 44.04 10.63 4.58
C SER A 93 44.94 11.46 5.50
N GLY A 94 45.52 10.86 6.56
CA GLY A 94 46.54 11.48 7.39
C GLY A 94 46.01 12.45 8.46
N TYR A 95 44.69 12.60 8.60
CA TYR A 95 44.08 13.41 9.67
C TYR A 95 44.35 12.80 11.05
N ARG A 96 45.36 13.32 11.76
CA ARG A 96 45.66 12.99 13.17
C ARG A 96 44.92 13.96 14.09
N TYR A 97 43.84 13.46 14.71
CA TYR A 97 43.05 14.00 15.82
C TYR A 97 42.79 15.53 15.91
N GLY A 98 41.51 15.88 15.82
CA GLY A 98 40.93 17.16 16.23
C GLY A 98 39.41 17.09 16.14
N SER A 99 38.69 17.92 16.90
CA SER A 99 37.22 18.00 17.00
C SER A 99 36.43 18.00 15.67
N THR A 100 37.09 18.28 14.56
CA THR A 100 36.61 18.14 13.17
C THR A 100 36.32 16.69 12.75
N LEU A 101 36.99 15.69 13.32
CA LEU A 101 36.77 14.26 13.00
C LEU A 101 35.33 13.83 13.34
N ARG A 102 34.80 14.31 14.48
CA ARG A 102 33.44 14.01 14.93
C ARG A 102 32.40 14.55 13.93
N ARG A 103 32.62 15.74 13.38
CA ARG A 103 31.71 16.40 12.42
C ARG A 103 31.69 15.75 11.02
N VAL A 104 32.73 14.98 10.68
CA VAL A 104 32.86 14.31 9.37
C VAL A 104 32.46 12.84 9.47
N VAL A 105 32.84 12.13 10.54
CA VAL A 105 32.47 10.73 10.78
C VAL A 105 31.02 10.61 11.26
N HIS A 106 30.60 11.51 12.14
CA HIS A 106 29.20 11.83 12.35
C HIS A 106 28.91 13.11 11.58
N LYS A 107 29.09 13.09 10.26
CA LYS A 107 28.25 13.99 9.46
C LYS A 107 26.86 13.61 9.92
N GLU A 108 26.17 14.52 10.60
CA GLU A 108 24.78 14.33 10.94
C GLU A 108 24.14 13.97 9.60
N HIS A 109 23.91 12.68 9.37
CA HIS A 109 22.67 12.26 8.78
C HIS A 109 21.65 12.83 9.76
N ARG A 110 21.36 14.14 9.60
CA ARG A 110 20.00 14.60 9.68
C ARG A 110 19.28 13.47 8.97
N LEU A 111 18.48 12.73 9.75
CA LEU A 111 17.49 11.86 9.18
C LEU A 111 16.70 12.79 8.28
N GLU A 112 17.19 12.97 7.05
CA GLU A 112 16.39 13.38 5.94
C GLU A 112 15.33 12.32 6.03
N LYS A 113 14.15 12.72 6.52
CA LYS A 113 12.97 11.89 6.40
C LYS A 113 13.08 11.33 5.00
N PRO A 114 13.10 10.00 4.80
CA PRO A 114 13.20 9.44 3.46
C PRO A 114 12.27 10.29 2.62
N ALA A 115 12.80 10.95 1.60
CA ALA A 115 12.03 11.90 0.79
C ALA A 115 10.71 11.20 0.54
N GLU A 116 9.60 11.76 1.03
CA GLU A 116 8.29 11.14 0.91
C GLU A 116 8.22 10.65 -0.53
N ASP A 117 8.10 9.34 -0.76
CA ASP A 117 8.25 8.80 -2.12
C ASP A 117 7.42 9.70 -3.04
N ASP A 118 8.07 10.49 -3.91
CA ASP A 118 7.44 11.56 -4.70
C ASP A 118 6.44 10.99 -5.73
N PHE A 119 6.22 9.67 -5.67
CA PHE A 119 5.28 8.95 -6.47
C PHE A 119 3.87 9.03 -5.88
N PRO A 120 2.86 9.28 -6.71
CA PRO A 120 1.46 9.24 -6.27
C PRO A 120 1.15 7.87 -5.65
N LYS A 121 0.55 7.89 -4.46
CA LYS A 121 0.18 6.69 -3.69
C LYS A 121 -1.31 6.48 -3.77
N LEU A 122 -1.75 5.38 -4.39
CA LEU A 122 -3.15 4.97 -4.36
C LEU A 122 -3.36 4.02 -3.17
N ARG A 123 -4.17 4.46 -2.21
CA ARG A 123 -4.51 3.69 -1.02
C ARG A 123 -5.90 3.09 -1.17
N LEU A 124 -6.01 1.79 -0.90
CA LEU A 124 -7.25 1.05 -1.03
C LEU A 124 -7.61 0.36 0.28
N MET A 125 -8.90 0.32 0.59
CA MET A 125 -9.48 -0.60 1.56
C MET A 125 -10.44 -1.56 0.88
N LEU A 126 -10.42 -2.83 1.28
CA LEU A 126 -11.21 -3.87 0.64
C LEU A 126 -12.08 -4.60 1.67
N ARG A 127 -13.39 -4.64 1.42
CA ARG A 127 -14.35 -5.45 2.19
C ARG A 127 -15.09 -6.40 1.26
N THR A 128 -15.14 -7.69 1.61
CA THR A 128 -15.78 -8.73 0.79
C THR A 128 -16.78 -9.55 1.60
N ASP A 129 -17.66 -10.29 0.92
CA ASP A 129 -18.60 -11.20 1.58
C ASP A 129 -17.93 -12.51 2.01
N VAL A 130 -17.01 -13.01 1.20
CA VAL A 130 -16.31 -14.28 1.42
C VAL A 130 -14.80 -14.08 1.41
N GLU A 131 -14.10 -14.83 2.24
CA GLU A 131 -12.64 -14.79 2.39
C GLU A 131 -11.90 -15.24 1.13
N GLY A 132 -12.33 -16.33 0.48
CA GLY A 132 -11.69 -16.78 -0.76
C GLY A 132 -11.76 -15.76 -1.91
N THR A 133 -12.81 -14.94 -1.95
CA THR A 133 -12.86 -13.80 -2.89
C THR A 133 -11.91 -12.67 -2.49
N LEU A 134 -11.67 -12.47 -1.20
CA LEU A 134 -10.72 -11.47 -0.72
C LEU A 134 -9.31 -11.83 -1.17
N GLU A 135 -8.87 -13.07 -0.91
CA GLU A 135 -7.56 -13.57 -1.31
C GLU A 135 -7.37 -13.50 -2.83
N ALA A 136 -8.40 -13.90 -3.60
CA ALA A 136 -8.36 -13.81 -5.05
C ALA A 136 -8.14 -12.38 -5.54
N ILE A 137 -8.81 -11.39 -4.93
CA ILE A 137 -8.62 -9.98 -5.27
C ILE A 137 -7.22 -9.51 -4.85
N LEU A 138 -6.76 -9.84 -3.64
CA LEU A 138 -5.44 -9.47 -3.15
C LEU A 138 -4.33 -9.97 -4.10
N ASN A 139 -4.37 -11.25 -4.49
CA ASN A 139 -3.43 -11.83 -5.44
C ASN A 139 -3.41 -11.11 -6.80
N VAL A 140 -4.60 -10.73 -7.29
CA VAL A 140 -4.72 -9.95 -8.53
C VAL A 140 -4.09 -8.57 -8.35
N THR A 141 -4.34 -7.91 -7.22
CA THR A 141 -3.77 -6.57 -6.96
C THR A 141 -2.26 -6.58 -6.80
N GLU A 142 -1.66 -7.62 -6.21
CA GLU A 142 -0.20 -7.76 -6.08
C GLU A 142 0.51 -7.85 -7.44
N THR A 143 -0.18 -8.41 -8.45
CA THR A 143 0.35 -8.52 -9.81
C THR A 143 0.59 -7.12 -10.44
N TYR A 144 -0.14 -6.10 -9.99
CA TYR A 144 -0.03 -4.73 -10.48
C TYR A 144 0.94 -3.90 -9.64
N THR A 145 2.23 -4.19 -9.76
CA THR A 145 3.29 -3.35 -9.17
C THR A 145 3.90 -2.48 -10.27
N SER A 146 3.80 -1.15 -10.15
CA SER A 146 4.42 -0.19 -11.07
C SER A 146 5.39 0.72 -10.32
N GLU A 147 6.56 1.00 -10.89
CA GLU A 147 7.53 1.92 -10.29
C GLU A 147 7.06 3.37 -10.23
N LYS A 148 6.04 3.74 -11.03
CA LYS A 148 5.54 5.12 -11.19
C LYS A 148 4.39 5.49 -10.25
N CYS A 149 3.69 4.50 -9.69
CA CYS A 149 2.59 4.73 -8.76
C CYS A 149 2.58 3.61 -7.73
N ASN A 150 2.62 3.98 -6.46
CA ASN A 150 2.65 3.02 -5.37
C ASN A 150 1.21 2.66 -5.00
N PHE A 151 0.85 1.39 -5.21
CA PHE A 151 -0.43 0.84 -4.79
C PHE A 151 -0.28 0.21 -3.42
N GLN A 152 -1.07 0.65 -2.45
CA GLN A 152 -1.04 0.13 -1.09
C GLN A 152 -2.44 -0.26 -0.61
N VAL A 153 -2.61 -1.52 -0.24
CA VAL A 153 -3.77 -1.97 0.52
C VAL A 153 -3.55 -1.59 1.99
N VAL A 154 -4.42 -0.72 2.51
CA VAL A 154 -4.33 -0.23 3.90
C VAL A 154 -4.95 -1.24 4.85
N GLU A 155 -6.17 -1.68 4.53
CA GLU A 155 -6.96 -2.57 5.36
C GLU A 155 -7.77 -3.49 4.45
N PHE A 156 -7.92 -4.74 4.87
CA PHE A 156 -8.77 -5.72 4.22
C PHE A 156 -9.58 -6.52 5.23
N GLY A 157 -10.78 -6.95 4.87
CA GLY A 157 -11.57 -7.80 5.75
C GLY A 157 -12.83 -8.35 5.11
N VAL A 158 -13.46 -9.28 5.82
CA VAL A 158 -14.73 -9.89 5.43
C VAL A 158 -15.87 -9.23 6.21
N GLY A 159 -16.99 -8.98 5.53
CA GLY A 159 -18.21 -8.41 6.09
C GLY A 159 -18.47 -6.95 5.69
N PRO A 160 -19.60 -6.39 6.15
CA PRO A 160 -19.97 -5.00 5.90
C PRO A 160 -18.97 -4.00 6.50
N PRO A 161 -18.79 -2.84 5.86
CA PRO A 161 -17.91 -1.80 6.39
C PRO A 161 -18.44 -1.27 7.72
N THR A 162 -17.51 -0.91 8.59
CA THR A 162 -17.74 -0.39 9.95
C THR A 162 -17.35 1.09 10.04
N ASN A 163 -17.73 1.77 11.13
CA ASN A 163 -17.32 3.16 11.36
C ASN A 163 -15.80 3.33 11.36
N MET A 164 -15.09 2.33 11.91
CA MET A 164 -13.62 2.34 11.96
C MET A 164 -13.01 2.35 10.55
N ASP A 165 -13.61 1.66 9.58
CA ASP A 165 -13.14 1.68 8.19
C ASP A 165 -13.26 3.08 7.58
N VAL A 166 -14.34 3.80 7.87
CA VAL A 166 -14.55 5.18 7.38
C VAL A 166 -13.54 6.13 8.03
N GLU A 167 -13.30 5.99 9.33
CA GLU A 167 -12.31 6.80 10.06
C GLU A 167 -10.90 6.59 9.51
N ILE A 168 -10.46 5.34 9.33
CA ILE A 168 -9.13 5.05 8.79
C ILE A 168 -9.06 5.55 7.32
N ALA A 169 -10.11 5.39 6.53
CA ALA A 169 -10.14 5.84 5.14
C ALA A 169 -10.00 7.37 5.05
N LYS A 170 -10.64 8.10 5.95
CA LYS A 170 -10.50 9.56 6.05
C LYS A 170 -9.08 9.99 6.40
N GLU A 171 -8.45 9.35 7.39
CA GLU A 171 -7.10 9.70 7.82
C GLU A 171 -6.05 9.35 6.75
N THR A 172 -6.23 8.23 6.07
CA THR A 172 -5.28 7.73 5.07
C THR A 172 -5.56 8.26 3.67
N GLY A 173 -6.76 8.79 3.41
CA GLY A 173 -7.23 9.15 2.08
C GLY A 173 -7.49 7.94 1.18
N ALA A 174 -7.79 6.78 1.77
CA ALA A 174 -8.03 5.55 1.04
C ALA A 174 -9.45 5.48 0.45
N VAL A 175 -9.58 4.81 -0.70
CA VAL A 175 -10.88 4.51 -1.31
C VAL A 175 -11.38 3.14 -0.81
N ILE A 176 -12.65 3.06 -0.41
CA ILE A 176 -13.24 1.82 0.13
C ILE A 176 -13.96 1.07 -0.99
N TYR A 177 -13.49 -0.15 -1.29
CA TYR A 177 -14.10 -1.05 -2.26
C TYR A 177 -14.86 -2.16 -1.55
N LEU A 178 -16.13 -2.33 -1.91
CA LEU A 178 -17.04 -3.34 -1.37
C LEU A 178 -17.33 -4.37 -2.46
N PHE A 179 -16.98 -5.64 -2.22
CA PHE A 179 -17.27 -6.73 -3.15
C PHE A 179 -18.38 -7.63 -2.62
N ASN A 180 -19.50 -7.68 -3.34
CA ASN A 180 -20.71 -8.41 -2.97
C ASN A 180 -21.27 -8.05 -1.56
N VAL A 181 -20.96 -6.85 -1.08
CA VAL A 181 -21.34 -6.36 0.26
C VAL A 181 -22.04 -5.02 0.13
N GLN A 182 -23.12 -4.86 0.90
CA GLN A 182 -23.87 -3.61 0.95
C GLN A 182 -23.50 -2.81 2.21
N PRO A 183 -23.19 -1.51 2.09
CA PRO A 183 -22.94 -0.67 3.24
C PRO A 183 -24.26 -0.35 3.97
N PRO A 184 -24.28 -0.43 5.31
CA PRO A 184 -25.42 0.04 6.10
C PRO A 184 -25.71 1.53 5.84
N PRO A 185 -26.97 1.98 5.98
CA PRO A 185 -27.33 3.37 5.68
C PRO A 185 -26.62 4.39 6.57
N ALA A 186 -26.32 4.03 7.82
CA ALA A 186 -25.55 4.88 8.74
C ALA A 186 -24.13 5.15 8.22
N ILE A 187 -23.45 4.11 7.72
CA ILE A 187 -22.08 4.20 7.17
C ILE A 187 -22.07 5.05 5.90
N ARG A 188 -23.08 4.88 5.05
CA ARG A 188 -23.18 5.66 3.81
C ARG A 188 -23.33 7.15 4.10
N GLN A 189 -24.18 7.52 5.06
CA GLN A 189 -24.33 8.92 5.48
C GLN A 189 -23.04 9.47 6.08
N GLN A 190 -22.35 8.68 6.90
CA GLN A 190 -21.08 9.10 7.49
C GLN A 190 -20.00 9.32 6.42
N ALA A 191 -19.88 8.41 5.46
CA ALA A 191 -18.94 8.54 4.35
C ALA A 191 -19.25 9.77 3.48
N GLU A 192 -20.53 10.06 3.21
CA GLU A 192 -20.95 11.28 2.50
C GLU A 192 -20.63 12.56 3.28
N GLN A 193 -20.76 12.54 4.61
CA GLN A 193 -20.40 13.67 5.49
C GLN A 193 -18.89 13.91 5.55
N GLU A 194 -18.11 12.84 5.62
CA GLU A 194 -16.66 12.89 5.78
C GLU A 194 -15.92 12.97 4.43
N GLY A 195 -16.63 12.82 3.31
CA GLY A 195 -16.06 12.87 1.96
C GLY A 195 -15.30 11.60 1.55
N VAL A 196 -15.60 10.46 2.18
CA VAL A 196 -14.97 9.17 1.87
C VAL A 196 -15.68 8.51 0.68
N ARG A 197 -14.91 8.10 -0.33
CA ARG A 197 -15.43 7.41 -1.52
C ARG A 197 -15.64 5.93 -1.22
N ILE A 198 -16.88 5.44 -1.41
CA ILE A 198 -17.25 4.04 -1.30
C ILE A 198 -17.76 3.54 -2.66
N GLU A 199 -17.12 2.51 -3.20
CA GLU A 199 -17.50 1.88 -4.47
C GLU A 199 -17.94 0.43 -4.26
N GLN A 200 -19.03 0.03 -4.92
CA GLN A 200 -19.62 -1.30 -4.80
C GLN A 200 -19.45 -2.07 -6.10
N PHE A 201 -18.97 -3.30 -5.98
CA PHE A 201 -18.75 -4.21 -7.09
C PHE A 201 -19.39 -5.57 -6.83
N ASN A 202 -19.93 -6.14 -7.90
CA ASN A 202 -20.44 -7.51 -7.92
C ASN A 202 -19.63 -8.42 -8.85
N VAL A 203 -18.72 -7.86 -9.67
CA VAL A 203 -17.92 -8.59 -10.66
C VAL A 203 -16.47 -8.15 -10.54
N ILE A 204 -15.55 -9.12 -10.39
CA ILE A 204 -14.12 -8.87 -10.13
C ILE A 204 -13.49 -8.04 -11.25
N TYR A 205 -13.79 -8.33 -12.52
CA TYR A 205 -13.22 -7.60 -13.65
C TYR A 205 -13.54 -6.10 -13.62
N ARG A 206 -14.76 -5.72 -13.18
CA ARG A 206 -15.15 -4.31 -13.05
C ARG A 206 -14.38 -3.61 -11.95
N LEU A 207 -14.13 -4.31 -10.85
CA LEU A 207 -13.30 -3.82 -9.75
C LEU A 207 -11.88 -3.53 -10.24
N VAL A 208 -11.27 -4.51 -10.92
CA VAL A 208 -9.90 -4.39 -11.47
C VAL A 208 -9.82 -3.27 -12.52
N GLU A 209 -10.84 -3.11 -13.36
CA GLU A 209 -10.93 -2.03 -14.32
C GLU A 209 -11.04 -0.66 -13.64
N SER A 210 -11.84 -0.54 -12.58
CA SER A 210 -11.91 0.68 -11.75
C SER A 210 -10.54 1.02 -11.15
N LEU A 211 -9.86 0.03 -10.55
CA LEU A 211 -8.50 0.19 -10.02
C LEU A 211 -7.54 0.71 -11.10
N LYS A 212 -7.57 0.10 -12.29
CA LYS A 212 -6.71 0.50 -13.40
C LYS A 212 -6.98 1.96 -13.79
N ASN A 213 -8.24 2.36 -13.89
CA ASN A 213 -8.60 3.73 -14.23
C ASN A 213 -8.15 4.72 -13.15
N GLU A 214 -8.26 4.37 -11.87
CA GLU A 214 -7.80 5.21 -10.76
C GLU A 214 -6.27 5.32 -10.73
N LEU A 215 -5.55 4.22 -10.99
CA LEU A 215 -4.10 4.24 -11.16
C LEU A 215 -3.72 5.13 -12.34
N SER A 216 -4.36 4.98 -13.49
CA SER A 216 -4.11 5.80 -14.68
C SER A 216 -4.39 7.29 -14.45
N ALA A 217 -5.42 7.62 -13.68
CA ALA A 217 -5.75 9.01 -13.35
C ALA A 217 -4.72 9.67 -12.40
N GLN A 218 -4.08 8.87 -11.54
CA GLN A 218 -3.04 9.32 -10.61
C GLN A 218 -1.66 9.42 -11.28
N LEU A 219 -1.43 8.75 -12.42
CA LEU A 219 -0.15 8.78 -13.09
C LEU A 219 0.19 10.19 -13.60
N PRO A 220 1.44 10.65 -13.42
CA PRO A 220 1.87 11.93 -13.98
C PRO A 220 1.84 11.87 -15.50
N THR A 221 1.24 12.88 -16.12
CA THR A 221 1.19 13.01 -17.59
C THR A 221 2.60 13.19 -18.15
N VAL A 222 3.00 12.33 -19.08
CA VAL A 222 4.26 12.49 -19.82
C VAL A 222 4.03 13.55 -20.90
N THR A 223 4.77 14.65 -20.83
CA THR A 223 4.75 15.67 -21.88
C THR A 223 5.73 15.26 -22.97
N GLU A 224 5.23 14.89 -24.13
CA GLU A 224 6.06 14.69 -25.32
C GLU A 224 6.18 15.99 -26.10
N MET A 225 7.40 16.33 -26.50
CA MET A 225 7.68 17.54 -27.26
C MET A 225 7.84 17.16 -28.73
N GLU A 226 6.83 17.48 -29.53
CA GLU A 226 6.93 17.32 -30.99
C GLU A 226 7.61 18.53 -31.63
N LEU A 227 8.53 18.26 -32.56
CA LEU A 227 9.20 19.28 -33.36
C LEU A 227 8.25 19.76 -34.45
N VAL A 228 7.52 20.85 -34.17
CA VAL A 228 6.55 21.44 -35.12
C VAL A 228 7.25 22.14 -36.30
N GLY A 229 8.49 22.60 -36.12
CA GLY A 229 9.28 23.19 -37.20
C GLY A 229 10.66 23.67 -36.77
N GLU A 230 11.59 23.64 -37.72
CA GLU A 230 12.94 24.18 -37.56
C GLU A 230 13.10 25.41 -38.46
N GLY A 231 13.54 26.51 -37.87
CA GLY A 231 13.81 27.75 -38.59
C GLY A 231 15.26 28.18 -38.40
N HIS A 232 15.98 28.41 -39.50
CA HIS A 232 17.28 29.06 -39.45
C HIS A 232 17.11 30.57 -39.33
N VAL A 233 17.63 31.13 -38.23
CA VAL A 233 17.59 32.58 -37.99
C VAL A 233 18.60 33.26 -38.92
N LEU A 234 18.11 33.93 -39.96
CA LEU A 234 18.96 34.61 -40.96
C LEU A 234 19.43 36.00 -40.50
N LYS A 235 18.64 36.71 -39.69
CA LYS A 235 18.98 38.05 -39.20
C LYS A 235 18.20 38.37 -37.93
N VAL A 236 18.91 38.57 -36.83
CA VAL A 236 18.30 39.10 -35.60
C VAL A 236 18.17 40.61 -35.77
N SER A 237 16.95 41.08 -36.00
CA SER A 237 16.66 42.51 -36.12
C SER A 237 16.16 43.00 -34.78
N GLY A 238 17.04 43.60 -33.98
CA GLY A 238 16.66 44.25 -32.73
C GLY A 238 15.96 45.57 -33.01
N GLN A 239 14.62 45.62 -32.90
CA GLN A 239 13.93 46.88 -32.67
C GLN A 239 14.04 47.22 -31.18
N PHE A 240 15.02 48.05 -30.85
CA PHE A 240 15.13 48.69 -29.55
C PHE A 240 14.08 49.81 -29.45
N LEU A 241 12.98 49.55 -28.76
CA LEU A 241 12.20 50.62 -28.15
C LEU A 241 12.96 51.08 -26.90
N PHE A 242 13.75 52.14 -27.06
CA PHE A 242 14.40 52.83 -25.95
C PHE A 242 13.34 53.56 -25.11
N LEU A 243 12.91 52.93 -24.02
CA LEU A 243 12.68 53.66 -22.79
C LEU A 243 13.86 53.31 -21.87
N SER A 244 14.64 54.35 -21.60
CA SER A 244 15.87 54.43 -20.81
C SER A 244 16.08 53.33 -19.77
N SER A 245 17.34 52.84 -19.77
CA SER A 245 18.06 52.31 -18.61
C SER A 245 18.04 50.78 -18.41
N ASN A 246 19.06 50.16 -19.03
CA ASN A 246 19.85 49.03 -18.58
C ASN A 246 19.22 47.62 -18.40
N ILE A 247 20.00 46.66 -18.93
CA ILE A 247 19.97 45.20 -18.78
C ILE A 247 19.04 44.49 -19.78
N VAL A 248 19.63 43.95 -20.84
CA VAL A 248 18.99 42.93 -21.68
C VAL A 248 19.53 41.57 -21.28
N PHE A 249 18.68 40.84 -20.56
CA PHE A 249 18.74 39.41 -20.33
C PHE A 249 18.69 38.65 -21.66
N CYS A 250 19.56 37.66 -21.84
CA CYS A 250 19.50 36.71 -22.94
C CYS A 250 18.41 35.66 -22.62
N TRP A 251 17.26 35.73 -23.29
CA TRP A 251 16.22 34.70 -23.20
C TRP A 251 16.08 33.98 -24.54
N LYS A 252 16.30 32.67 -24.49
CA LYS A 252 16.02 31.72 -25.56
C LYS A 252 14.50 31.49 -25.56
N ILE A 253 13.78 32.01 -26.56
CA ILE A 253 12.32 31.87 -26.63
C ILE A 253 12.02 30.59 -27.43
N CYS A 254 11.71 29.51 -26.73
CA CYS A 254 11.01 28.35 -27.31
C CYS A 254 9.51 28.58 -27.14
N PHE A 255 8.75 28.56 -28.24
CA PHE A 255 7.30 28.49 -28.17
C PHE A 255 6.88 27.03 -27.98
N PHE A 256 6.25 26.74 -26.85
CA PHE A 256 5.70 25.44 -26.51
C PHE A 256 4.18 25.54 -26.42
N LEU A 257 3.49 24.63 -27.09
CA LEU A 257 2.07 24.37 -26.89
C LEU A 257 1.95 22.97 -26.26
N PRO A 258 1.33 22.83 -25.07
CA PRO A 258 1.06 21.52 -24.52
C PRO A 258 -0.06 20.85 -25.32
N SER A 259 0.26 19.75 -25.99
CA SER A 259 -0.75 18.80 -26.48
C SER A 259 -1.01 17.78 -25.37
N SER A 260 -2.20 17.81 -24.77
CA SER A 260 -2.63 16.78 -23.83
C SER A 260 -3.48 15.76 -24.56
N GLU A 261 -2.95 14.57 -24.83
CA GLU A 261 -3.78 13.42 -25.19
C GLU A 261 -4.18 12.64 -23.93
N LYS A 262 -5.46 12.27 -23.88
CA LYS A 262 -6.09 11.46 -22.82
C LYS A 262 -6.17 10.00 -23.24
#